data_AF-A0A9W3GKX7-F1
#
_entry.id   AF-A0A9W3GKX7-F1
#
_cell.length_a   1.000
_cell.length_b   1.000
_cell.length_c   1.000
_cell.angle_alpha   90.00
_cell.angle_beta   90.00
_cell.angle_gamma   90.00
#
_symmetry.space_group_name_H-M   'P 1'
#
loop_
_entity.id
_entity.type
_entity.pdbx_description
1 polymer ?
#
loop_
_entity_poly.entity_id
_entity_poly.type
_entity_poly.pdbx_seq_one_letter_code
_entity_poly.pdbx_strand_id
1 'polypeptide(L)'
;MSLLGEKVKGTKDWEGQMETLRDAGNVLKEQLPDIVPEEHTLRDLLTLQGMMTCHKKANGDRGASWYFGFHGQMSLTFDPENETLTLVHPEGRRMKEKWEHNRDVTKFFRKTSMGDCRAWLDRFLEHWKEILKTTASPTTATHTTRSRAIAVMPTACLLFVVFTYGVFTYGILC
;
A
#
# COMPACT_ATOMS: atom_id res chain seq x y z
N MET A 1 -11.52 -8.60 -3.74
CA MET A 1 -10.93 -8.63 -2.39
C MET A 1 -10.77 -10.08 -1.96
N SER A 2 -9.73 -10.41 -1.19
CA SER A 2 -9.51 -11.77 -0.68
C SER A 2 -10.47 -12.07 0.50
N LEU A 3 -10.55 -13.35 0.90
CA LEU A 3 -11.27 -13.78 2.11
C LEU A 3 -10.77 -13.04 3.37
N LEU A 4 -9.46 -12.79 3.45
CA LEU A 4 -8.82 -12.11 4.56
C LEU A 4 -9.15 -10.61 4.56
N GLY A 5 -9.19 -10.00 3.37
CA GLY A 5 -9.61 -8.62 3.17
C GLY A 5 -11.08 -8.39 3.54
N GLU A 6 -11.99 -9.28 3.15
CA GLU A 6 -13.41 -9.17 3.53
C GLU A 6 -13.62 -9.30 5.04
N LYS A 7 -12.76 -10.02 5.77
CA LYS A 7 -12.93 -10.17 7.23
C LYS A 7 -12.50 -8.94 8.01
N VAL A 8 -11.46 -8.24 7.55
CA VAL A 8 -11.00 -7.00 8.20
C VAL A 8 -11.83 -5.79 7.77
N LYS A 9 -12.61 -5.92 6.69
CA LYS A 9 -13.58 -4.93 6.25
C LYS A 9 -14.58 -4.63 7.37
N GLY A 10 -14.74 -3.34 7.69
CA GLY A 10 -15.61 -2.87 8.76
C GLY A 10 -14.97 -2.84 10.15
N THR A 11 -13.69 -3.20 10.29
CA THR A 11 -12.93 -2.86 11.50
C THR A 11 -12.57 -1.37 11.52
N LYS A 12 -12.35 -0.81 12.71
CA LYS A 12 -11.86 0.58 12.84
C LYS A 12 -10.52 0.80 12.11
N ASP A 13 -9.71 -0.25 12.02
CA ASP A 13 -8.43 -0.23 11.33
C ASP A 13 -8.58 -0.14 9.82
N TRP A 14 -9.58 -0.82 9.27
CA TRP A 14 -9.96 -0.68 7.88
C TRP A 14 -10.47 0.73 7.56
N GLU A 15 -11.29 1.32 8.43
CA GLU A 15 -11.75 2.70 8.25
C GLU A 15 -10.59 3.71 8.29
N GLY A 16 -9.69 3.58 9.27
CA GLY A 16 -8.49 4.41 9.36
C GLY A 16 -7.56 4.26 8.16
N GLN A 17 -7.48 3.06 7.57
CA GLN A 17 -6.78 2.84 6.30
C GLN A 17 -7.40 3.62 5.15
N MET A 18 -8.73 3.53 5.00
CA MET A 18 -9.44 4.23 3.93
C MET A 18 -9.32 5.75 4.06
N GLU A 19 -9.33 6.27 5.28
CA GLU A 19 -9.08 7.69 5.56
C GLU A 19 -7.65 8.08 5.17
N THR A 20 -6.65 7.30 5.57
CA THR A 20 -5.24 7.59 5.25
C THR A 20 -4.96 7.51 3.75
N LEU A 21 -5.58 6.56 3.04
CA LEU A 21 -5.49 6.48 1.58
C LEU A 21 -6.14 7.70 0.92
N ARG A 22 -7.21 8.24 1.51
CA ARG A 22 -7.83 9.48 1.04
C ARG A 22 -6.91 10.68 1.23
N ASP A 23 -6.27 10.79 2.38
CA ASP A 23 -5.29 11.84 2.65
C ASP A 23 -4.09 11.74 1.71
N ALA A 24 -3.58 10.51 1.47
CA ALA A 24 -2.53 10.27 0.49
C ALA A 24 -2.94 10.72 -0.91
N GLY A 25 -4.18 10.46 -1.30
CA GLY A 25 -4.76 10.96 -2.54
C GLY A 25 -4.73 12.50 -2.61
N ASN A 26 -5.19 13.18 -1.56
CA ASN A 26 -5.20 14.64 -1.50
C ASN A 26 -3.78 15.23 -1.59
N VAL A 27 -2.83 14.66 -0.85
CA VAL A 27 -1.41 15.03 -0.92
C VAL A 27 -0.90 14.89 -2.36
N LEU A 28 -1.14 13.76 -3.02
CA LEU A 28 -0.72 13.54 -4.41
C LEU A 28 -1.36 14.55 -5.36
N LYS A 29 -2.65 14.86 -5.19
CA LYS A 29 -3.37 15.84 -6.00
C LYS A 29 -2.77 17.25 -5.87
N GLU A 30 -2.37 17.66 -4.67
CA GLU A 30 -1.68 18.93 -4.45
C GLU A 30 -0.30 18.97 -5.10
N GLN A 31 0.35 17.82 -5.29
CA GLN A 31 1.65 17.76 -5.97
C GLN A 31 1.55 17.86 -7.49
N LEU A 32 0.42 17.49 -8.09
CA LEU A 32 0.25 17.37 -9.55
C LEU A 32 0.70 18.59 -10.36
N PRO A 33 0.32 19.84 -10.01
CA PRO A 33 0.67 21.01 -10.82
C PRO A 33 2.18 21.20 -10.98
N ASP A 34 2.96 20.78 -9.99
CA ASP A 34 4.41 21.00 -9.98
C ASP A 34 5.20 19.82 -10.58
N ILE A 35 4.59 18.63 -10.67
CA ILE A 35 5.27 17.42 -11.15
C ILE A 35 4.87 17.05 -12.58
N VAL A 36 3.71 17.50 -13.05
CA VAL A 36 3.22 17.30 -14.43
C VAL A 36 3.60 18.51 -15.29
N PRO A 37 4.33 18.34 -16.41
CA PRO A 37 4.58 19.44 -17.35
C PRO A 37 3.30 19.87 -18.08
N GLU A 38 3.17 21.18 -18.35
CA GLU A 38 2.03 21.80 -19.06
C GLU A 38 1.75 21.17 -20.44
N GLU A 39 2.80 20.71 -21.13
CA GLU A 39 2.67 20.09 -22.47
C GLU A 39 1.97 18.73 -22.46
N HIS A 40 2.02 18.01 -21.34
CA HIS A 40 1.37 16.70 -21.19
C HIS A 40 -0.06 16.81 -20.66
N THR A 41 -0.51 18.00 -20.24
CA THR A 41 -1.78 18.16 -19.51
C THR A 41 -3.02 18.16 -20.41
N LEU A 42 -2.87 18.27 -21.75
CA LEU A 42 -3.98 18.45 -22.68
C LEU A 42 -4.21 17.32 -23.69
N ARG A 43 -3.26 16.38 -23.87
CA ARG A 43 -3.41 15.30 -24.86
C ARG A 43 -3.48 13.89 -24.25
N ASP A 44 -2.86 13.67 -23.10
CA ASP A 44 -2.91 12.41 -22.36
C ASP A 44 -3.22 12.68 -20.90
N LEU A 45 -4.38 12.22 -20.42
CA LEU A 45 -4.81 12.42 -19.04
C LEU A 45 -3.91 11.62 -18.09
N LEU A 46 -2.85 12.27 -17.62
CA LEU A 46 -1.88 11.71 -16.68
C LEU A 46 -2.57 11.25 -15.39
N THR A 47 -2.58 9.94 -15.21
CA THR A 47 -3.09 9.27 -14.01
C THR A 47 -1.91 9.00 -13.09
N LEU A 48 -1.70 9.86 -12.08
CA LEU A 48 -0.72 9.58 -11.03
C LEU A 48 -1.26 8.51 -10.10
N GLN A 49 -0.44 7.51 -9.82
CA GLN A 49 -0.78 6.39 -8.95
C GLN A 49 0.25 6.32 -7.82
N GLY A 50 -0.23 6.01 -6.63
CA GLY A 50 0.60 5.75 -5.44
C GLY A 50 0.23 4.40 -4.85
N MET A 51 1.19 3.51 -4.71
CA MET A 51 1.02 2.22 -4.07
C MET A 51 1.97 2.13 -2.88
N MET A 52 1.42 1.84 -1.70
CA MET A 52 2.17 1.49 -0.52
C MET A 52 2.20 -0.01 -0.33
N THR A 53 3.31 -0.52 0.16
CA THR A 53 3.42 -1.88 0.65
C THR A 53 3.90 -1.82 2.09
N CYS A 54 3.35 -2.67 2.96
CA CYS A 54 3.99 -2.97 4.23
C CYS A 54 3.91 -4.45 4.54
N HIS A 55 4.95 -4.95 5.19
CA HIS A 55 5.14 -6.36 5.42
C HIS A 55 5.76 -6.63 6.78
N LYS A 56 5.53 -7.84 7.27
CA LYS A 56 6.13 -8.37 8.51
C LYS A 56 6.61 -9.79 8.25
N LYS A 57 7.93 -9.96 8.20
CA LYS A 57 8.59 -11.26 8.00
C LYS A 57 8.45 -12.14 9.23
N ALA A 58 8.68 -13.44 9.06
CA ALA A 58 8.58 -14.44 10.12
C ALA A 58 9.58 -14.20 11.28
N ASN A 59 10.75 -13.63 10.99
CA ASN A 59 11.74 -13.23 11.99
C ASN A 59 11.37 -11.94 12.75
N GLY A 60 10.21 -11.33 12.44
CA GLY A 60 9.73 -10.11 13.08
C GLY A 60 10.15 -8.82 12.36
N ASP A 61 11.02 -8.91 11.35
CA ASP A 61 11.43 -7.75 10.56
C ASP A 61 10.22 -7.14 9.86
N ARG A 62 10.11 -5.83 9.93
CA ARG A 62 9.06 -5.06 9.27
C ARG A 62 9.69 -4.19 8.21
N GLY A 63 8.98 -4.00 7.10
CA GLY A 63 9.39 -3.09 6.06
C GLY A 63 8.19 -2.47 5.38
N ALA A 64 8.42 -1.35 4.72
CA ALA A 64 7.42 -0.68 3.92
C ALA A 64 8.08 0.04 2.74
N SER A 65 7.32 0.28 1.69
CA SER A 65 7.78 1.04 0.53
C SER A 65 6.61 1.74 -0.14
N TRP A 66 6.88 2.87 -0.77
CA TRP A 66 5.94 3.52 -1.66
C TRP A 66 6.44 3.47 -3.10
N TYR A 67 5.52 3.34 -4.03
CA TYR A 67 5.73 3.27 -5.45
C TYR A 67 4.82 4.29 -6.11
N PHE A 68 5.40 5.17 -6.92
CA PHE A 68 4.69 6.22 -7.63
C PHE A 68 4.91 6.07 -9.12
N GLY A 69 3.88 6.34 -9.90
CA GLY A 69 3.94 6.15 -11.34
C GLY A 69 2.80 6.82 -12.08
N PHE A 70 2.95 6.92 -13.39
CA PHE A 70 1.95 7.46 -14.29
C PHE A 70 1.44 6.35 -15.20
N HIS A 71 0.12 6.30 -15.45
CA HIS A 71 -0.49 5.34 -16.39
C HIS A 71 -0.11 3.86 -16.15
N GLY A 72 0.09 3.45 -14.88
CA GLY A 72 0.53 2.09 -14.55
C GLY A 72 2.04 1.88 -14.62
N GLN A 73 2.82 2.83 -15.14
CA GLN A 73 4.27 2.77 -15.19
C GLN A 73 4.90 3.37 -13.93
N MET A 74 5.45 2.49 -13.09
CA MET A 74 6.24 2.88 -11.93
C MET A 74 7.45 3.72 -12.35
N SER A 75 7.57 4.89 -11.73
CA SER A 75 8.57 5.90 -12.08
C SER A 75 9.46 6.32 -10.91
N LEU A 76 8.98 6.18 -9.67
CA LEU A 76 9.70 6.57 -8.47
C LEU A 76 9.37 5.61 -7.33
N THR A 77 10.36 5.25 -6.52
CA THR A 77 10.13 4.57 -5.24
C THR A 77 10.58 5.42 -4.07
N PHE A 78 9.91 5.26 -2.93
CA PHE A 78 10.30 5.86 -1.67
C PHE A 78 10.49 4.77 -0.63
N ASP A 79 11.71 4.68 -0.12
CA ASP A 79 12.07 3.89 1.05
C ASP A 79 11.92 4.76 2.29
N PRO A 80 10.91 4.52 3.14
CA PRO A 80 10.68 5.32 4.33
C PRO A 80 11.70 5.07 5.45
N GLU A 81 12.39 3.92 5.46
CA GLU A 81 13.38 3.61 6.50
C GLU A 81 14.65 4.42 6.32
N ASN A 82 15.13 4.46 5.07
CA ASN A 82 16.30 5.24 4.69
C ASN A 82 15.94 6.64 4.17
N GLU A 83 14.66 7.01 4.18
CA GLU A 83 14.11 8.24 3.60
C GLU A 83 14.63 8.55 2.18
N THR A 84 14.80 7.49 1.39
CA THR A 84 15.49 7.57 0.10
C THR A 84 14.48 7.48 -1.04
N LEU A 85 14.54 8.46 -1.95
CA LEU A 85 13.79 8.46 -3.20
C LEU A 85 14.66 7.83 -4.29
N THR A 86 14.20 6.78 -4.95
CA THR A 86 14.94 6.13 -6.05
C THR A 86 14.17 6.31 -7.35
N LEU A 87 14.81 6.96 -8.32
CA LEU A 87 14.26 7.14 -9.66
C LEU A 87 14.28 5.80 -10.40
N VAL A 88 13.13 5.36 -10.91
CA VAL A 88 12.98 4.12 -11.70
C VAL A 88 12.84 4.44 -13.18
N HIS A 89 12.05 5.46 -13.51
CA HIS A 89 11.77 5.89 -14.88
C HIS A 89 11.93 7.41 -15.00
N PRO A 90 12.39 7.97 -16.14
CA PRO A 90 12.63 9.40 -16.30
C PRO A 90 11.43 10.31 -15.98
N GLU A 91 10.21 9.83 -16.15
CA GLU A 91 8.97 10.56 -15.81
C GLU A 91 8.88 10.91 -14.31
N GLY A 92 9.57 10.16 -13.44
CA GLY A 92 9.62 10.42 -12.01
C GLY A 92 10.60 11.51 -11.60
N ARG A 93 11.37 12.08 -12.54
CA ARG A 93 12.47 13.00 -12.23
C ARG A 93 12.00 14.24 -11.49
N ARG A 94 10.95 14.90 -11.99
CA ARG A 94 10.39 16.11 -11.36
C ARG A 94 9.83 15.83 -9.97
N MET A 95 9.15 14.69 -9.79
CA MET A 95 8.69 14.24 -8.48
C MET A 95 9.85 14.09 -7.50
N LYS A 96 10.92 13.38 -7.91
CA LYS A 96 12.11 13.17 -7.10
C LYS A 96 12.76 14.49 -6.70
N GLU A 97 13.09 15.33 -7.67
CA GLU A 97 13.75 16.62 -7.45
C GLU A 97 12.93 17.48 -6.46
N LYS A 98 11.62 17.56 -6.65
CA LYS A 98 10.75 18.32 -5.76
C LYS A 98 10.72 17.77 -4.35
N TRP A 99 10.53 16.47 -4.19
CA TRP A 99 10.34 15.84 -2.87
C TRP A 99 11.66 15.66 -2.10
N GLU A 100 12.80 15.74 -2.77
CA GLU A 100 14.11 15.86 -2.12
C GLU A 100 14.31 17.26 -1.49
N HIS A 101 13.82 18.32 -2.14
CA HIS A 101 13.93 19.70 -1.67
C HIS A 101 12.83 20.08 -0.67
N ASN A 102 11.61 19.57 -0.84
CA ASN A 102 10.49 19.75 0.09
C ASN A 102 10.07 18.40 0.68
N ARG A 103 10.50 18.17 1.92
CA ARG A 103 10.29 16.89 2.63
C ARG A 103 8.91 16.72 3.25
N ASP A 104 7.97 17.67 3.13
CA ASP A 104 6.68 17.52 3.79
C ASP A 104 5.86 16.36 3.22
N VAL A 105 5.98 16.13 1.90
CA VAL A 105 5.38 14.98 1.22
C VAL A 105 5.98 13.66 1.70
N THR A 106 7.31 13.56 1.78
CA THR A 106 7.99 12.33 2.23
C THR A 106 7.77 12.07 3.72
N LYS A 107 7.64 13.12 4.55
CA LYS A 107 7.23 12.99 5.97
C LYS A 107 5.85 12.35 6.10
N PHE A 108 4.87 12.78 5.29
CA PHE A 108 3.55 12.15 5.27
C PHE A 108 3.66 10.65 4.94
N PHE A 109 4.29 10.30 3.83
CA PHE A 109 4.42 8.91 3.41
C PHE A 109 5.22 8.05 4.40
N ARG A 110 6.24 8.62 5.04
CA ARG A 110 7.02 7.97 6.11
C ARG A 110 6.16 7.70 7.34
N LYS A 111 5.38 8.69 7.80
CA LYS A 111 4.49 8.54 8.95
C LYS A 111 3.47 7.41 8.70
N THR A 112 2.79 7.45 7.56
CA THR A 112 1.79 6.44 7.19
C THR A 112 2.39 5.05 7.06
N SER A 113 3.57 4.91 6.44
CA SER A 113 4.19 3.61 6.19
C SER A 113 4.84 2.99 7.43
N MET A 114 5.57 3.78 8.23
CA MET A 114 6.28 3.29 9.42
C MET A 114 5.43 3.29 10.68
N GLY A 115 4.37 4.09 10.74
CA GLY A 115 3.44 4.15 11.86
C GLY A 115 2.18 3.34 11.55
N ASP A 116 1.28 3.96 10.80
CA ASP A 116 -0.10 3.48 10.66
C ASP A 116 -0.15 2.09 9.99
N CYS A 117 0.58 1.88 8.89
CA CYS A 117 0.61 0.61 8.17
C CYS A 117 1.09 -0.55 9.04
N ARG A 118 2.17 -0.34 9.80
CA ARG A 118 2.71 -1.37 10.70
C ARG A 118 1.71 -1.71 11.80
N ALA A 119 1.03 -0.70 12.35
CA ALA A 119 0.03 -0.88 13.39
C ALA A 119 -1.19 -1.65 12.89
N TRP A 120 -1.71 -1.31 11.71
CA TRP A 120 -2.82 -2.05 11.12
C TRP A 120 -2.43 -3.48 10.74
N LEU A 121 -1.24 -3.68 10.17
CA LEU A 121 -0.78 -5.02 9.79
C LEU A 121 -0.70 -5.95 11.00
N ASP A 122 -0.21 -5.47 12.14
CA ASP A 122 -0.20 -6.25 13.38
C ASP A 122 -1.62 -6.65 13.81
N ARG A 123 -2.58 -5.72 13.78
CA ARG A 123 -3.99 -6.00 14.13
C ARG A 123 -4.67 -6.91 13.13
N PHE A 124 -4.41 -6.76 11.83
CA PHE A 124 -4.95 -7.65 10.81
C PHE A 124 -4.42 -9.08 10.95
N LEU A 125 -3.12 -9.23 11.23
CA LEU A 125 -2.52 -10.54 11.48
C LEU A 125 -3.14 -11.23 12.71
N GLU A 126 -3.52 -10.50 13.75
CA GLU A 126 -4.28 -11.05 14.88
C GLU A 126 -5.66 -11.56 14.45
N HIS A 127 -6.42 -10.77 13.70
CA HIS A 127 -7.72 -11.19 13.18
C HIS A 127 -7.60 -12.42 12.28
N TRP A 128 -6.58 -12.49 11.42
CA TRP A 128 -6.38 -13.63 10.52
C TRP A 128 -5.92 -14.89 11.23
N LYS A 129 -5.11 -14.77 12.30
CA LYS A 129 -4.71 -15.93 13.13
C LYS A 129 -5.92 -16.62 13.73
N GLU A 130 -6.90 -15.88 14.24
CA GLU A 130 -8.13 -16.47 14.81
C GLU A 130 -8.96 -17.21 13.75
N ILE A 131 -9.02 -16.69 12.52
CA ILE A 131 -9.70 -17.38 11.40
C ILE A 131 -9.00 -18.70 11.10
N LEU A 132 -7.67 -18.68 10.96
CA LEU A 132 -6.91 -19.87 10.59
C LEU A 132 -6.98 -20.95 11.67
N LYS A 133 -7.03 -20.57 12.95
CA LYS A 133 -7.32 -21.50 14.05
C LYS A 133 -8.72 -22.10 13.94
N THR A 134 -9.72 -21.30 13.56
CA THR A 134 -11.10 -21.75 13.41
C THR A 134 -11.27 -22.70 12.22
N THR A 135 -10.61 -22.42 11.09
CA THR A 135 -10.63 -23.29 9.89
C THR A 135 -9.86 -24.60 10.09
N ALA A 136 -8.86 -24.62 10.97
CA ALA A 136 -8.04 -25.80 11.23
C ALA A 136 -8.62 -26.76 12.29
N SER A 137 -9.72 -26.40 12.97
CA SER A 137 -10.38 -27.27 13.96
C SER A 137 -11.49 -28.11 13.28
N PRO A 138 -11.57 -29.43 13.49
CA PRO A 138 -12.01 -30.36 12.45
C PRO A 138 -13.52 -30.61 12.40
N THR A 139 -14.07 -30.62 11.19
CA THR A 139 -15.20 -31.48 10.84
C THR A 139 -14.73 -32.92 10.94
N THR A 140 -15.33 -33.67 11.85
CA THR A 140 -15.14 -35.12 11.98
C THR A 140 -15.63 -35.82 10.71
N ALA A 141 -14.71 -36.12 9.80
CA ALA A 141 -14.90 -37.12 8.76
C ALA A 141 -13.54 -37.74 8.44
N THR A 142 -13.38 -39.00 8.86
CA THR A 142 -12.34 -39.91 8.41
C THR A 142 -12.18 -39.84 6.89
N HIS A 143 -11.02 -39.42 6.39
CA HIS A 143 -10.31 -40.09 5.30
C HIS A 143 -8.89 -39.51 5.14
N THR A 144 -7.95 -40.44 5.11
CA THR A 144 -6.51 -40.29 4.93
C THR A 144 -6.17 -39.48 3.69
N THR A 145 -5.49 -38.34 3.86
CA THR A 145 -4.35 -37.86 3.04
C THR A 145 -3.73 -36.67 3.76
N ARG A 146 -2.50 -36.84 4.26
CA ARG A 146 -1.73 -35.79 4.94
C ARG A 146 -1.22 -34.78 3.90
N SER A 147 -2.09 -33.90 3.42
CA SER A 147 -1.65 -32.69 2.74
C SER A 147 -1.17 -31.72 3.83
N ARG A 148 0.16 -31.55 3.91
CA ARG A 148 0.79 -30.55 4.76
C ARG A 148 0.51 -29.19 4.13
N ALA A 149 -0.68 -28.64 4.37
CA ALA A 149 -1.01 -27.28 3.99
C ALA A 149 -0.10 -26.35 4.79
N ILE A 150 1.03 -25.96 4.20
CA ILE A 150 1.83 -24.84 4.68
C ILE A 150 0.94 -23.63 4.48
N ALA A 151 0.28 -23.18 5.54
CA ALA A 151 -0.42 -21.91 5.56
C ALA A 151 0.65 -20.81 5.41
N VAL A 152 0.94 -20.44 4.18
CA VAL A 152 1.74 -19.26 3.87
C VAL A 152 0.92 -18.07 4.36
N MET A 153 1.28 -17.53 5.53
CA MET A 153 0.72 -16.25 5.98
C MET A 153 0.99 -15.24 4.86
N PRO A 154 0.02 -14.40 4.46
CA PRO A 154 0.32 -13.29 3.57
C PRO A 154 1.26 -12.35 4.32
N THR A 155 2.55 -12.47 4.02
CA THR A 155 3.62 -11.72 4.70
C THR A 155 3.56 -10.22 4.36
N ALA A 156 2.82 -9.84 3.32
CA ALA A 156 2.71 -8.49 2.81
C ALA A 156 1.24 -8.09 2.57
N CYS A 157 0.88 -6.87 2.96
CA CYS A 157 -0.35 -6.23 2.49
C CYS A 157 0.01 -5.08 1.54
N LEU A 158 -0.66 -5.06 0.40
CA LEU A 158 -0.52 -4.02 -0.62
C LEU A 158 -1.70 -3.07 -0.51
N LEU A 159 -1.41 -1.78 -0.38
CA LEU A 159 -2.38 -0.69 -0.35
C LEU A 159 -2.13 0.19 -1.57
N PHE A 160 -3.14 0.48 -2.37
CA PHE A 160 -2.97 1.36 -3.53
C PHE A 160 -4.04 2.44 -3.61
N VAL A 161 -3.60 3.61 -4.07
CA VAL A 161 -4.39 4.78 -4.42
C VAL A 161 -4.14 5.08 -5.89
N VAL A 162 -5.20 5.12 -6.68
CA VAL A 162 -5.13 5.46 -8.10
C VAL A 162 -5.95 6.73 -8.31
N PHE A 163 -5.32 7.80 -8.80
CA PHE A 163 -5.98 9.07 -9.11
C PHE A 163 -6.22 9.19 -10.61
N THR A 164 -7.47 8.98 -11.02
CA THR A 164 -7.93 9.08 -12.42
C THR A 164 -8.91 10.24 -12.55
N TYR A 165 -8.65 11.24 -13.39
CA TYR A 165 -9.64 12.28 -13.72
C TYR A 165 -10.27 13.04 -12.53
N GLY A 166 -9.53 13.24 -11.43
CA GLY A 166 -10.11 13.85 -10.22
C GLY A 166 -10.79 12.87 -9.26
N VAL A 167 -10.88 11.58 -9.62
CA VAL A 167 -11.48 10.51 -8.83
C VAL A 167 -10.38 9.63 -8.25
N PHE A 168 -10.42 9.43 -6.94
CA PHE A 168 -9.56 8.46 -6.26
C PHE A 168 -10.23 7.10 -6.21
N THR A 169 -9.49 6.07 -6.57
CA THR A 169 -9.85 4.66 -6.32
C THR A 169 -8.85 4.06 -5.36
N TYR A 170 -9.35 3.30 -4.39
CA TYR A 170 -8.57 2.72 -3.30
C TYR A 170 -8.74 1.21 -3.31
N GLY A 171 -7.67 0.47 -3.04
CA GLY A 171 -7.74 -0.98 -2.94
C GLY A 171 -6.69 -1.56 -2.00
N ILE A 172 -7.03 -2.74 -1.48
CA ILE A 172 -6.25 -3.48 -0.51
C ILE A 172 -6.14 -4.92 -0.98
N LEU A 173 -4.91 -5.39 -1.12
CA LEU A 173 -4.59 -6.78 -1.42
C LEU A 173 -3.66 -7.33 -0.33
N CYS A 174 -4.29 -8.01 0.61
CA CYS A 174 -3.74 -9.07 1.42
C CYS A 174 -4.72 -10.26 1.32
#